data_AF-A0A7N0T263-F1
#
_entry.id   AF-A0A7N0T263-F1
#
_cell.length_a   1.000
_cell.length_b   1.000
_cell.length_c   1.000
_cell.angle_alpha   90.00
_cell.angle_beta   90.00
_cell.angle_gamma   90.00
#
_symmetry.space_group_name_H-M   'P 1'
#
loop_
_entity.id
_entity.type
_entity.pdbx_description
1 polymer ?
#
loop_
_entity_poly.entity_id
_entity_poly.type
_entity_poly.pdbx_seq_one_letter_code
_entity_poly.pdbx_strand_id
1 'polypeptide(L)'
;MEITTMAQAMQLHGQLLKSGDPKSQPRALSKLFTFSALSPSGDLAYARHILNSLRTSNSYYYNTMIRAYAQSSNPVEAVDIFLAMRESLLLAAPDKFTYPFLFKACARLGLFRLGLQIYGLVHKLGFSSDLYVQHGFIRMCCMCGQSGVAYEVFERMLERDVVSWTSMIDGFVEDGRPLDAIRLFDRMLEAGVEPNDITIVAVLGACSEVGALGMGKKVHELVERKGFGFGDNISTALIDMYAKCGCLESARRVFDGIVEKNNVILWTAMICSLGSHGKGRDAIDLFEQMLKFDVRPDERTMTSLLSACRNAGLVKESLGYMKDMEKVYGIRPALQHYGCLVDLLARAGHLDDAEELIRMTPFEPDDVIWRTFVWACKVHGDVERAECFIDRLKLRKVSDCGSYVLLGNLYASTGRWADKASVRHIMRENGIVKPPASSMIEIDGVVYEFAAGDSSHFEAKEIFGKLVEIAEKLKKEGYQPKLSEVLLEIEEEEKAFQLIHHSEKLAIAFAMIKISPGTQIRILKNLRSCEDCHSFMKLISKVYQRDIIVRDRIRFHHFSEGKCSCGDHW
;
A
#
# COMPACT_ATOMS: atom_id res chain seq x y z
N MET A 1 -27.72 -18.95 -32.61
CA MET A 1 -27.70 -17.48 -32.54
C MET A 1 -26.93 -17.08 -31.30
N GLU A 2 -25.80 -16.39 -31.46
CA GLU A 2 -25.10 -15.77 -30.33
C GLU A 2 -25.86 -14.52 -29.92
N ILE A 3 -26.15 -14.39 -28.61
CA ILE A 3 -26.82 -13.22 -28.05
C ILE A 3 -25.71 -12.24 -27.67
N THR A 4 -25.68 -11.08 -28.32
CA THR A 4 -24.72 -10.01 -28.04
C THR A 4 -25.40 -8.74 -27.55
N THR A 5 -26.72 -8.61 -27.71
CA THR A 5 -27.48 -7.43 -27.27
C THR A 5 -28.75 -7.80 -26.49
N MET A 6 -29.22 -6.87 -25.63
CA MET A 6 -30.49 -7.04 -24.91
C MET A 6 -31.70 -7.17 -25.84
N ALA A 7 -31.70 -6.54 -27.01
CA ALA A 7 -32.76 -6.70 -28.01
C ALA A 7 -32.88 -8.16 -28.49
N GLN A 8 -31.75 -8.81 -28.79
CA GLN A 8 -31.72 -10.23 -29.16
C GLN A 8 -32.14 -11.13 -28.00
N ALA A 9 -31.73 -10.78 -26.77
CA ALA A 9 -32.12 -11.49 -25.55
C ALA A 9 -33.65 -11.43 -25.34
N MET A 10 -34.25 -10.24 -25.43
CA MET A 10 -35.70 -10.05 -25.30
C MET A 10 -36.48 -10.76 -26.43
N GLN A 11 -35.96 -10.77 -27.65
CA GLN A 11 -36.56 -11.51 -28.77
C GLN A 11 -36.58 -13.02 -28.49
N LEU A 12 -35.46 -13.58 -28.01
CA LEU A 12 -35.37 -14.98 -27.63
C LEU A 12 -36.32 -15.30 -26.46
N HIS A 13 -36.41 -14.42 -25.46
CA HIS A 13 -37.35 -14.58 -24.36
C HIS A 13 -38.80 -14.60 -24.85
N GLY A 14 -39.18 -13.70 -25.77
CA GLY A 14 -40.49 -13.68 -26.38
C GLY A 14 -40.82 -14.96 -27.19
N GLN A 15 -39.83 -15.54 -27.87
CA GLN A 15 -39.98 -16.83 -28.55
C GLN A 15 -40.23 -17.98 -27.56
N LEU A 16 -39.47 -18.02 -26.46
CA LEU A 16 -39.63 -19.02 -25.40
C LEU A 16 -41.02 -18.97 -24.76
N LEU A 17 -41.54 -17.76 -24.51
CA LEU A 17 -42.88 -17.57 -23.96
C LEU A 17 -43.98 -18.03 -24.94
N LYS A 18 -43.82 -17.78 -26.25
CA LYS A 18 -44.77 -18.22 -27.28
C LYS A 18 -44.79 -19.74 -27.47
N SER A 19 -43.69 -20.43 -27.21
CA SER A 19 -43.62 -21.90 -27.29
C SER A 19 -44.27 -22.65 -26.11
N GLY A 20 -44.87 -21.94 -25.14
CA GLY A 20 -45.60 -22.52 -24.02
C GLY A 20 -44.78 -22.56 -22.74
N ASP A 21 -43.88 -23.54 -22.60
CA ASP A 21 -43.01 -23.67 -21.43
C ASP A 21 -41.55 -23.29 -21.78
N PRO A 22 -40.98 -22.22 -21.22
CA PRO A 22 -39.56 -21.86 -21.39
C PRO A 22 -38.59 -23.01 -21.03
N LYS A 23 -39.01 -23.98 -20.21
CA LYS A 23 -38.23 -25.18 -19.89
C LYS A 23 -38.19 -26.23 -20.99
N SER A 24 -39.07 -26.16 -21.98
CA SER A 24 -39.02 -27.03 -23.16
C SER A 24 -37.75 -26.81 -23.99
N GLN A 25 -37.09 -25.66 -23.82
CA GLN A 25 -35.82 -25.31 -24.45
C GLN A 25 -34.77 -24.84 -23.42
N PRO A 26 -34.27 -25.74 -22.55
CA PRO A 26 -33.44 -25.37 -21.41
C PRO A 26 -32.13 -24.69 -21.82
N ARG A 27 -31.54 -25.09 -22.97
CA ARG A 27 -30.33 -24.46 -23.50
C ARG A 27 -30.53 -23.01 -23.92
N ALA A 28 -31.69 -22.68 -24.49
CA ALA A 28 -32.01 -21.31 -24.90
C ALA A 28 -32.28 -20.42 -23.69
N LEU A 29 -33.02 -20.94 -22.70
CA LEU A 29 -33.28 -20.25 -21.44
C LEU A 29 -31.98 -19.99 -20.65
N SER A 30 -31.08 -20.99 -20.52
CA SER A 30 -29.80 -20.78 -19.85
C SER A 30 -28.91 -19.77 -20.58
N LYS A 31 -28.86 -19.78 -21.92
CA LYS A 31 -28.11 -18.78 -22.70
C LYS A 31 -28.64 -17.37 -22.51
N LEU A 32 -29.96 -17.20 -22.59
CA LEU A 32 -30.65 -15.95 -22.31
C LEU A 32 -30.28 -15.44 -20.91
N PHE A 33 -30.44 -16.29 -19.90
CA PHE A 33 -30.24 -15.93 -18.51
C PHE A 33 -28.78 -15.55 -18.22
N THR A 34 -27.83 -16.36 -18.68
CA THR A 34 -26.40 -16.11 -18.48
C THR A 34 -25.95 -14.84 -19.18
N PHE A 35 -26.45 -14.55 -20.40
CA PHE A 35 -26.20 -13.29 -21.07
C PHE A 35 -26.75 -12.12 -20.25
N SER A 36 -28.03 -12.15 -19.85
CA SER A 36 -28.63 -11.06 -19.09
C SER A 36 -27.96 -10.83 -17.73
N ALA A 37 -27.50 -11.88 -17.05
CA ALA A 37 -26.91 -11.77 -15.71
C ALA A 37 -25.41 -11.47 -15.69
N LEU A 38 -24.62 -11.99 -16.64
CA LEU A 38 -23.14 -11.94 -16.57
C LEU A 38 -22.48 -11.14 -17.70
N SER A 39 -23.20 -10.80 -18.77
CA SER A 39 -22.63 -10.00 -19.86
C SER A 39 -22.51 -8.53 -19.43
N PRO A 40 -21.43 -7.83 -19.81
CA PRO A 40 -21.33 -6.36 -19.66
C PRO A 40 -22.47 -5.61 -20.35
N SER A 41 -23.05 -6.19 -21.41
CA SER A 41 -24.21 -5.66 -22.14
C SER A 41 -25.54 -6.27 -21.69
N GLY A 42 -25.54 -7.03 -20.61
CA GLY A 42 -26.72 -7.63 -19.99
C GLY A 42 -27.45 -6.65 -19.06
N ASP A 43 -28.59 -7.09 -18.54
CA ASP A 43 -29.39 -6.36 -17.55
C ASP A 43 -29.71 -7.29 -16.38
N LEU A 44 -29.08 -7.02 -15.22
CA LEU A 44 -29.26 -7.80 -13.99
C LEU A 44 -30.70 -7.74 -13.48
N ALA A 45 -31.39 -6.60 -13.61
CA ALA A 45 -32.77 -6.47 -13.17
C ALA A 45 -33.68 -7.32 -14.06
N TYR A 46 -33.41 -7.36 -15.36
CA TYR A 46 -34.10 -8.26 -16.29
C TYR A 46 -33.85 -9.73 -15.97
N ALA A 47 -32.60 -10.11 -15.66
CA ALA A 47 -32.28 -11.47 -15.22
C ALA A 47 -33.03 -11.86 -13.93
N ARG A 48 -33.13 -10.95 -12.95
CA ARG A 48 -33.93 -11.14 -11.74
C ARG A 48 -35.41 -11.33 -12.06
N HIS A 49 -35.95 -10.57 -13.01
CA HIS A 49 -37.34 -10.76 -13.45
C HIS A 49 -37.54 -12.15 -14.05
N ILE A 50 -36.62 -12.61 -14.91
CA ILE A 50 -36.69 -13.97 -15.46
C ILE A 50 -36.70 -14.99 -14.32
N LEU A 51 -35.79 -14.87 -13.34
CA LEU A 51 -35.72 -15.79 -12.20
C LEU A 51 -37.05 -15.87 -11.44
N ASN A 52 -37.64 -14.72 -11.11
CA ASN A 52 -38.91 -14.64 -10.38
C ASN A 52 -40.10 -15.19 -11.17
N SER A 53 -40.02 -15.23 -12.50
CA SER A 53 -41.06 -15.80 -13.36
C SER A 53 -41.00 -17.33 -13.46
N LEU A 54 -39.90 -17.97 -13.05
CA LEU A 54 -39.73 -19.42 -13.11
C LEU A 54 -40.49 -20.09 -11.96
N ARG A 55 -41.54 -20.86 -12.27
CA ARG A 55 -42.36 -21.59 -11.28
C ARG A 55 -41.59 -22.63 -10.46
N THR A 56 -40.53 -23.21 -11.02
CA THR A 56 -39.58 -24.08 -10.30
C THR A 56 -38.17 -23.78 -10.79
N SER A 57 -37.31 -23.22 -9.92
CA SER A 57 -35.93 -22.86 -10.25
C SER A 57 -34.96 -23.83 -9.60
N ASN A 58 -33.80 -24.07 -10.22
CA ASN A 58 -32.75 -24.96 -9.72
C ASN A 58 -31.53 -24.16 -9.25
N SER A 59 -30.52 -24.82 -8.67
CA SER A 59 -29.34 -24.15 -8.11
C SER A 59 -28.55 -23.33 -9.15
N TYR A 60 -28.59 -23.71 -10.43
CA TYR A 60 -27.88 -23.00 -11.50
C TYR A 60 -28.30 -21.53 -11.63
N TYR A 61 -29.61 -21.23 -11.67
CA TYR A 61 -30.09 -19.86 -11.86
C TYR A 61 -29.83 -18.99 -10.63
N TYR A 62 -30.02 -19.55 -9.43
CA TYR A 62 -29.66 -18.88 -8.17
C TYR A 62 -28.16 -18.59 -8.09
N ASN A 63 -27.29 -19.59 -8.34
CA ASN A 63 -25.83 -19.43 -8.34
C ASN A 63 -25.37 -18.38 -9.36
N THR A 64 -26.01 -18.33 -10.53
CA THR A 64 -25.72 -17.32 -11.56
C THR A 64 -26.07 -15.91 -11.08
N MET A 65 -27.22 -15.72 -10.42
CA MET A 65 -27.60 -14.42 -9.85
C MET A 65 -26.73 -14.01 -8.68
N ILE A 66 -26.42 -14.93 -7.76
CA ILE A 66 -25.52 -14.69 -6.63
C ILE A 66 -24.14 -14.26 -7.15
N ARG A 67 -23.60 -14.96 -8.16
CA ARG A 67 -22.36 -14.58 -8.83
C ARG A 67 -22.43 -13.18 -9.45
N ALA A 68 -23.50 -12.87 -10.17
CA ALA A 68 -23.70 -11.58 -10.82
C ALA A 68 -23.75 -10.43 -9.80
N TYR A 69 -24.57 -10.56 -8.76
CA TYR A 69 -24.68 -9.55 -7.70
C TYR A 69 -23.40 -9.42 -6.87
N ALA A 70 -22.71 -10.52 -6.57
CA ALA A 70 -21.43 -10.47 -5.86
C ALA A 70 -20.35 -9.69 -6.63
N GLN A 71 -20.51 -9.52 -7.94
CA GLN A 71 -19.62 -8.75 -8.82
C GLN A 71 -20.17 -7.36 -9.19
N SER A 72 -21.43 -7.06 -8.88
CA SER A 72 -22.08 -5.79 -9.25
C SER A 72 -21.73 -4.67 -8.27
N SER A 73 -22.22 -3.45 -8.51
CA SER A 73 -22.12 -2.34 -7.56
C SER A 73 -22.92 -2.57 -6.27
N ASN A 74 -23.86 -3.53 -6.26
CA ASN A 74 -24.74 -3.81 -5.11
C ASN A 74 -24.63 -5.29 -4.65
N PRO A 75 -23.57 -5.66 -3.91
CA PRO A 75 -23.33 -7.04 -3.49
C PRO A 75 -24.29 -7.56 -2.41
N VAL A 76 -25.08 -6.70 -1.74
CA VAL A 76 -26.06 -7.14 -0.71
C VAL A 76 -27.12 -8.06 -1.31
N GLU A 77 -27.52 -7.82 -2.55
CA GLU A 77 -28.52 -8.62 -3.26
C GLU A 77 -28.08 -10.07 -3.47
N ALA A 78 -26.77 -10.35 -3.47
CA ALA A 78 -26.28 -11.72 -3.51
C ALA A 78 -26.69 -12.50 -2.24
N VAL A 79 -26.70 -11.82 -1.09
CA VAL A 79 -27.15 -12.39 0.19
C VAL A 79 -28.67 -12.57 0.17
N ASP A 80 -29.42 -11.58 -0.33
CA ASP A 80 -30.89 -11.65 -0.41
C ASP A 80 -31.36 -12.80 -1.31
N ILE A 81 -30.73 -12.98 -2.47
CA ILE A 81 -31.01 -14.10 -3.37
C ILE A 81 -30.70 -15.45 -2.70
N PHE A 82 -29.64 -15.54 -1.89
CA PHE A 82 -29.34 -16.75 -1.14
C PHE A 82 -30.35 -17.03 -0.02
N LEU A 83 -30.81 -16.01 0.68
CA LEU A 83 -31.88 -16.16 1.68
C LEU A 83 -33.17 -16.65 1.02
N ALA A 84 -33.55 -16.07 -0.12
CA ALA A 84 -34.70 -16.53 -0.91
C ALA A 84 -34.54 -17.98 -1.39
N MET A 85 -33.33 -18.36 -1.85
CA MET A 85 -33.01 -19.74 -2.21
C MET A 85 -33.25 -20.71 -1.03
N ARG A 86 -32.84 -20.30 0.19
CA ARG A 86 -33.04 -21.09 1.42
C ARG A 86 -34.46 -21.12 1.95
N GLU A 87 -35.31 -20.16 1.62
CA GLU A 87 -36.73 -20.23 1.95
C GLU A 87 -37.46 -21.19 0.99
N SER A 88 -36.93 -21.34 -0.23
CA SER A 88 -37.48 -22.20 -1.28
C SER A 88 -37.01 -23.68 -1.26
N LEU A 89 -36.58 -24.21 -0.10
CA LEU A 89 -35.85 -25.49 0.07
C LEU A 89 -36.41 -26.73 -0.66
N LEU A 90 -37.68 -26.72 -1.07
CA LEU A 90 -38.31 -27.77 -1.86
C LEU A 90 -37.92 -27.75 -3.37
N LEU A 91 -37.27 -26.68 -3.85
CA LEU A 91 -37.00 -26.44 -5.28
C LEU A 91 -35.51 -26.28 -5.63
N ALA A 92 -34.71 -25.67 -4.76
CA ALA A 92 -33.26 -25.53 -4.96
C ALA A 92 -32.49 -25.54 -3.63
N ALA A 93 -31.44 -26.36 -3.53
CA ALA A 93 -30.54 -26.39 -2.37
C ALA A 93 -29.21 -25.70 -2.70
N PRO A 94 -28.63 -24.91 -1.79
CA PRO A 94 -27.27 -24.39 -1.94
C PRO A 94 -26.28 -25.54 -2.16
N ASP A 95 -25.35 -25.34 -3.08
CA ASP A 95 -24.30 -26.30 -3.40
C ASP A 95 -22.92 -25.64 -3.27
N LYS A 96 -21.86 -26.42 -3.52
CA LYS A 96 -20.47 -25.94 -3.44
C LYS A 96 -20.18 -24.72 -4.33
N PHE A 97 -20.96 -24.46 -5.38
CA PHE A 97 -20.79 -23.32 -6.26
C PHE A 97 -21.50 -22.06 -5.75
N THR A 98 -22.39 -22.18 -4.76
CA THR A 98 -23.10 -21.06 -4.14
C THR A 98 -22.18 -20.24 -3.22
N TYR A 99 -21.46 -20.91 -2.32
CA TYR A 99 -20.76 -20.27 -1.20
C TYR A 99 -19.60 -19.33 -1.59
N PRO A 100 -18.75 -19.63 -2.59
CA PRO A 100 -17.62 -18.76 -2.92
C PRO A 100 -18.04 -17.37 -3.36
N PHE A 101 -19.18 -17.25 -4.05
CA PHE A 101 -19.71 -15.95 -4.45
C PHE A 101 -20.38 -15.22 -3.27
N LEU A 102 -20.95 -15.93 -2.30
CA LEU A 102 -21.43 -15.33 -1.06
C LEU A 102 -20.29 -14.82 -0.20
N PHE A 103 -19.18 -15.56 -0.10
CA PHE A 103 -17.98 -15.10 0.56
C PHE A 103 -17.41 -13.87 -0.14
N LYS A 104 -17.40 -13.83 -1.48
CA LYS A 104 -17.03 -12.62 -2.24
C LYS A 104 -17.94 -11.43 -1.91
N ALA A 105 -19.25 -11.62 -1.81
CA ALA A 105 -20.17 -10.57 -1.40
C ALA A 105 -19.91 -10.09 0.03
N CYS A 106 -19.73 -11.02 0.98
CA CYS A 106 -19.41 -10.71 2.37
C CYS A 106 -18.09 -9.93 2.49
N ALA A 107 -17.07 -10.32 1.72
CA ALA A 107 -15.77 -9.65 1.67
C ALA A 107 -15.92 -8.19 1.24
N ARG A 108 -16.67 -7.94 0.16
CA ARG A 108 -16.90 -6.59 -0.35
C ARG A 108 -17.75 -5.72 0.57
N LEU A 109 -18.58 -6.34 1.41
CA LEU A 109 -19.45 -5.65 2.38
C LEU A 109 -18.82 -5.56 3.78
N GLY A 110 -17.67 -6.17 4.03
CA GLY A 110 -17.07 -6.27 5.38
C GLY A 110 -17.89 -7.10 6.37
N LEU A 111 -18.77 -8.00 5.90
CA LEU A 111 -19.69 -8.78 6.73
C LEU A 111 -19.06 -10.06 7.28
N PHE A 112 -17.97 -9.92 8.06
CA PHE A 112 -17.22 -11.06 8.59
C PHE A 112 -18.08 -12.05 9.40
N ARG A 113 -18.95 -11.54 10.27
CA ARG A 113 -19.85 -12.38 11.10
C ARG A 113 -20.80 -13.23 10.26
N LEU A 114 -21.36 -12.65 9.20
CA LEU A 114 -22.23 -13.39 8.28
C LEU A 114 -21.42 -14.45 7.53
N GLY A 115 -20.22 -14.11 7.06
CA GLY A 115 -19.30 -15.04 6.43
C GLY A 115 -18.99 -16.26 7.32
N LEU A 116 -18.74 -16.04 8.61
CA LEU A 116 -18.56 -17.13 9.59
C LEU A 116 -19.79 -18.02 9.72
N GLN A 117 -20.99 -17.45 9.79
CA GLN A 117 -22.24 -18.21 9.85
C GLN A 117 -22.44 -19.07 8.60
N ILE A 118 -22.15 -18.51 7.42
CA ILE A 118 -22.20 -19.23 6.14
C ILE A 118 -21.17 -20.37 6.12
N TYR A 119 -19.97 -20.16 6.65
CA TYR A 119 -18.96 -21.22 6.72
C TYR A 119 -19.30 -22.32 7.74
N GLY A 120 -19.97 -21.96 8.84
CA GLY A 120 -20.58 -22.95 9.74
C GLY A 120 -21.67 -23.79 9.06
N LEU A 121 -22.46 -23.18 8.16
CA LEU A 121 -23.43 -23.90 7.34
C LEU A 121 -22.74 -24.84 6.33
N VAL A 122 -21.66 -24.40 5.69
CA VAL A 122 -20.82 -25.21 4.80
C VAL A 122 -20.34 -26.48 5.50
N HIS A 123 -19.89 -26.38 6.76
CA HIS A 123 -19.50 -27.53 7.57
C HIS A 123 -20.65 -28.49 7.83
N LYS A 124 -21.82 -27.96 8.22
CA LYS A 124 -23.00 -28.79 8.49
C LYS A 124 -23.51 -29.54 7.26
N LEU A 125 -23.32 -28.98 6.07
CA LEU A 125 -23.75 -29.57 4.80
C LEU A 125 -22.67 -30.46 4.14
N GLY A 126 -21.51 -30.63 4.78
CA GLY A 126 -20.45 -31.50 4.28
C GLY A 126 -19.62 -30.92 3.14
N PHE A 127 -19.65 -29.61 2.92
CA PHE A 127 -18.85 -28.92 1.88
C PHE A 127 -17.52 -28.37 2.41
N SER A 128 -17.15 -28.65 3.66
CA SER A 128 -15.97 -28.05 4.31
C SER A 128 -14.62 -28.50 3.75
N SER A 129 -14.58 -29.62 3.01
CA SER A 129 -13.37 -30.10 2.32
C SER A 129 -13.27 -29.65 0.86
N ASP A 130 -14.27 -28.93 0.34
CA ASP A 130 -14.23 -28.45 -1.05
C ASP A 130 -13.27 -27.27 -1.19
N LEU A 131 -12.25 -27.42 -2.03
CA LEU A 131 -11.20 -26.41 -2.23
C LEU A 131 -11.76 -25.06 -2.68
N TYR A 132 -12.78 -25.04 -3.54
CA TYR A 132 -13.34 -23.79 -4.05
C TYR A 132 -14.08 -23.01 -2.95
N VAL A 133 -14.74 -23.74 -2.05
CA VAL A 133 -15.37 -23.17 -0.84
C VAL A 133 -14.32 -22.66 0.15
N GLN A 134 -13.27 -23.44 0.41
CA GLN A 134 -12.17 -23.04 1.29
C GLN A 134 -11.43 -21.80 0.77
N HIS A 135 -11.08 -21.75 -0.51
CA HIS A 135 -10.45 -20.58 -1.14
C HIS A 135 -11.32 -19.32 -1.04
N GLY A 136 -12.62 -19.46 -1.31
CA GLY A 136 -13.57 -18.36 -1.17
C GLY A 136 -13.65 -17.82 0.26
N PHE A 137 -13.66 -18.72 1.26
CA PHE A 137 -13.71 -18.34 2.66
C PHE A 137 -12.40 -17.69 3.13
N ILE A 138 -11.24 -18.27 2.79
CA ILE A 138 -9.91 -17.70 3.04
C ILE A 138 -9.84 -16.27 2.53
N ARG A 139 -10.19 -16.05 1.25
CA ARG A 139 -10.16 -14.71 0.64
C ARG A 139 -11.08 -13.72 1.37
N MET A 140 -12.27 -14.18 1.80
CA MET A 140 -13.19 -13.33 2.57
C MET A 140 -12.61 -12.95 3.93
N CYS A 141 -12.02 -13.89 4.65
CA CYS A 141 -11.36 -13.63 5.92
C CYS A 141 -10.22 -12.61 5.77
N CYS A 142 -9.35 -12.80 4.78
CA CYS A 142 -8.26 -11.86 4.49
C CYS A 142 -8.77 -10.44 4.19
N MET A 143 -9.74 -10.30 3.28
CA MET A 143 -10.35 -9.00 2.94
C MET A 143 -11.10 -8.33 4.12
N CYS A 144 -11.50 -9.10 5.13
CA CYS A 144 -12.10 -8.58 6.36
C CYS A 144 -11.08 -8.26 7.46
N GLY A 145 -9.77 -8.34 7.18
CA GLY A 145 -8.70 -8.14 8.17
C GLY A 145 -8.64 -9.25 9.22
N GLN A 146 -9.04 -10.47 8.86
CA GLN A 146 -9.08 -11.65 9.74
C GLN A 146 -8.16 -12.76 9.21
N SER A 147 -6.92 -12.39 8.84
CA SER A 147 -5.92 -13.29 8.27
C SER A 147 -5.58 -14.48 9.20
N GLY A 148 -5.68 -14.30 10.51
CA GLY A 148 -5.49 -15.39 11.50
C GLY A 148 -6.50 -16.53 11.31
N VAL A 149 -7.79 -16.22 11.12
CA VAL A 149 -8.83 -17.22 10.86
C VAL A 149 -8.63 -17.87 9.49
N ALA A 150 -8.24 -17.08 8.49
CA ALA A 150 -7.89 -17.60 7.17
C ALA A 150 -6.75 -18.63 7.26
N TYR A 151 -5.70 -18.30 8.04
CA TYR A 151 -4.54 -19.14 8.26
C TYR A 151 -4.89 -20.45 8.99
N GLU A 152 -5.79 -20.43 9.98
CA GLU A 152 -6.28 -21.65 10.61
C GLU A 152 -6.98 -22.59 9.63
N VAL A 153 -7.79 -22.05 8.71
CA VAL A 153 -8.43 -22.86 7.66
C VAL A 153 -7.39 -23.42 6.70
N PHE A 154 -6.45 -22.58 6.26
CA PHE A 154 -5.34 -22.99 5.40
C PHE A 154 -4.49 -24.11 6.00
N GLU A 155 -4.14 -24.02 7.29
CA GLU A 155 -3.37 -25.05 8.00
C GLU A 155 -4.17 -26.36 8.18
N ARG A 156 -5.50 -26.33 8.07
CA ARG A 156 -6.36 -27.53 8.12
C ARG A 156 -6.71 -28.11 6.75
N MET A 157 -6.33 -27.47 5.65
CA MET A 157 -6.56 -28.00 4.30
C MET A 157 -5.77 -29.31 4.11
N LEU A 158 -6.45 -30.34 3.61
CA LEU A 158 -5.83 -31.65 3.31
C LEU A 158 -4.90 -31.56 2.10
N GLU A 159 -5.31 -30.79 1.09
CA GLU A 159 -4.53 -30.50 -0.11
C GLU A 159 -4.44 -28.98 -0.27
N ARG A 160 -3.23 -28.48 -0.51
CA ARG A 160 -2.97 -27.06 -0.73
C ARG A 160 -2.39 -26.88 -2.13
N ASP A 161 -3.19 -26.31 -3.01
CA ASP A 161 -2.75 -25.95 -4.36
C ASP A 161 -2.19 -24.53 -4.41
N VAL A 162 -1.62 -24.14 -5.55
CA VAL A 162 -1.08 -22.80 -5.79
C VAL A 162 -2.08 -21.68 -5.46
N VAL A 163 -3.38 -21.91 -5.60
CA VAL A 163 -4.43 -20.92 -5.35
C VAL A 163 -4.59 -20.67 -3.84
N SER A 164 -4.60 -21.73 -3.03
CA SER A 164 -4.65 -21.62 -1.56
C SER A 164 -3.43 -20.87 -1.00
N TRP A 165 -2.21 -21.21 -1.45
CA TRP A 165 -0.98 -20.54 -1.05
C TRP A 165 -0.97 -19.07 -1.47
N THR A 166 -1.29 -18.80 -2.73
CA THR A 166 -1.33 -17.42 -3.26
C THR A 166 -2.35 -16.57 -2.53
N SER A 167 -3.54 -17.11 -2.25
CA SER A 167 -4.61 -16.37 -1.55
C SER A 167 -4.20 -16.00 -0.12
N MET A 168 -3.46 -16.88 0.57
CA MET A 168 -2.95 -16.60 1.91
C MET A 168 -1.79 -15.61 1.90
N ILE A 169 -0.86 -15.73 0.94
CA ILE A 169 0.27 -14.80 0.79
C ILE A 169 -0.26 -13.39 0.48
N ASP A 170 -1.13 -13.26 -0.52
CA ASP A 170 -1.80 -12.00 -0.89
C ASP A 170 -2.59 -11.43 0.31
N GLY A 171 -3.32 -12.28 1.01
CA GLY A 171 -4.08 -11.90 2.20
C GLY A 171 -3.22 -11.43 3.37
N PHE A 172 -2.00 -11.94 3.55
CA PHE A 172 -1.07 -11.39 4.55
C PHE A 172 -0.51 -10.04 4.14
N VAL A 173 -0.26 -9.80 2.85
CA VAL A 173 0.16 -8.48 2.35
C VAL A 173 -0.96 -7.46 2.55
N GLU A 174 -2.20 -7.79 2.16
CA GLU A 174 -3.38 -6.92 2.35
C GLU A 174 -3.65 -6.60 3.83
N ASP A 175 -3.36 -7.52 4.76
CA ASP A 175 -3.51 -7.34 6.21
C ASP A 175 -2.32 -6.62 6.87
N GLY A 176 -1.35 -6.12 6.09
CA GLY A 176 -0.18 -5.40 6.60
C GLY A 176 0.81 -6.31 7.34
N ARG A 177 0.86 -7.60 6.98
CA ARG A 177 1.75 -8.63 7.56
C ARG A 177 2.76 -9.18 6.52
N PRO A 178 3.56 -8.33 5.87
CA PRO A 178 4.47 -8.74 4.78
C PRO A 178 5.53 -9.75 5.21
N LEU A 179 6.00 -9.73 6.48
CA LEU A 179 6.94 -10.73 6.99
C LEU A 179 6.34 -12.15 7.02
N ASP A 180 5.06 -12.26 7.35
CA ASP A 180 4.37 -13.55 7.37
C ASP A 180 4.08 -14.05 5.94
N ALA A 181 3.81 -13.12 5.00
CA ALA A 181 3.72 -13.45 3.58
C ALA A 181 5.03 -14.03 3.03
N ILE A 182 6.18 -13.42 3.37
CA ILE A 182 7.52 -13.92 2.97
C ILE A 182 7.79 -15.31 3.56
N ARG A 183 7.53 -15.50 4.86
CA ARG A 183 7.70 -16.81 5.52
C ARG A 183 6.81 -17.88 4.90
N LEU A 184 5.58 -17.52 4.54
CA LEU A 184 4.65 -18.46 3.91
C LEU A 184 5.10 -18.82 2.48
N PHE A 185 5.72 -17.89 1.76
CA PHE A 185 6.33 -18.17 0.47
C PHE A 185 7.50 -19.15 0.57
N ASP A 186 8.39 -19.00 1.56
CA ASP A 186 9.46 -19.98 1.79
C ASP A 186 8.87 -21.38 2.04
N ARG A 187 7.83 -21.48 2.89
CA ARG A 187 7.10 -22.74 3.13
C ARG A 187 6.45 -23.32 1.86
N MET A 188 5.96 -22.47 0.96
CA MET A 188 5.39 -22.89 -0.32
C MET A 188 6.46 -23.57 -1.20
N LEU A 189 7.65 -22.98 -1.26
CA LEU A 189 8.79 -23.53 -1.99
C LEU A 189 9.29 -24.83 -1.37
N GLU A 190 9.39 -24.90 -0.04
CA GLU A 190 9.75 -26.12 0.70
C GLU A 190 8.75 -27.26 0.49
N ALA A 191 7.47 -26.92 0.36
CA ALA A 191 6.40 -27.87 0.02
C ALA A 191 6.43 -28.33 -1.45
N GLY A 192 7.35 -27.80 -2.27
CA GLY A 192 7.46 -28.13 -3.69
C GLY A 192 6.32 -27.57 -4.56
N VAL A 193 5.55 -26.60 -4.04
CA VAL A 193 4.46 -25.97 -4.79
C VAL A 193 5.03 -24.83 -5.62
N GLU A 194 4.84 -24.90 -6.94
CA GLU A 194 5.35 -23.87 -7.83
C GLU A 194 4.51 -22.59 -7.74
N PRO A 195 5.12 -21.41 -7.51
CA PRO A 195 4.42 -20.14 -7.53
C PRO A 195 3.96 -19.77 -8.93
N ASN A 196 2.94 -18.93 -9.03
CA ASN A 196 2.52 -18.31 -10.28
C ASN A 196 2.84 -16.80 -10.28
N ASP A 197 2.60 -16.12 -11.39
CA ASP A 197 2.87 -14.68 -11.55
C ASP A 197 2.24 -13.83 -10.42
N ILE A 198 1.04 -14.19 -9.96
CA ILE A 198 0.33 -13.49 -8.89
C ILE A 198 1.08 -13.68 -7.57
N THR A 199 1.51 -14.90 -7.27
CA THR A 199 2.34 -15.19 -6.09
C THR A 199 3.63 -14.36 -6.12
N ILE A 200 4.32 -14.34 -7.27
CA ILE A 200 5.59 -13.61 -7.43
C ILE A 200 5.39 -12.11 -7.18
N VAL A 201 4.38 -11.50 -7.80
CA VAL A 201 4.07 -10.07 -7.61
C VAL A 201 3.75 -9.77 -6.14
N ALA A 202 2.95 -10.60 -5.48
CA ALA A 202 2.60 -10.41 -4.07
C ALA A 202 3.83 -10.47 -3.15
N VAL A 203 4.72 -11.46 -3.35
CA VAL A 203 5.92 -11.62 -2.52
C VAL A 203 6.95 -10.52 -2.78
N LEU A 204 7.10 -10.08 -4.04
CA LEU A 204 7.94 -8.92 -4.36
C LEU A 204 7.42 -7.65 -3.66
N GLY A 205 6.09 -7.45 -3.66
CA GLY A 205 5.44 -6.38 -2.90
C GLY A 205 5.74 -6.45 -1.41
N ALA A 206 5.61 -7.65 -0.80
CA ALA A 206 5.96 -7.87 0.59
C ALA A 206 7.44 -7.51 0.87
N CYS A 207 8.37 -7.92 0.00
CA CYS A 207 9.78 -7.59 0.11
C CYS A 207 10.02 -6.07 0.02
N SER A 208 9.33 -5.38 -0.90
CA SER A 208 9.35 -3.93 -1.02
C SER A 208 8.91 -3.22 0.26
N GLU A 209 7.91 -3.76 0.97
CA GLU A 209 7.35 -3.13 2.16
C GLU A 209 8.27 -3.20 3.38
N VAL A 210 9.01 -4.30 3.56
CA VAL A 210 9.90 -4.51 4.71
C VAL A 210 11.38 -4.30 4.40
N GLY A 211 11.71 -4.04 3.13
CA GLY A 211 13.09 -3.88 2.69
C GLY A 211 13.89 -5.19 2.62
N ALA A 212 13.24 -6.34 2.36
CA ALA A 212 13.88 -7.65 2.25
C ALA A 212 14.53 -7.86 0.87
N LEU A 213 15.64 -7.18 0.63
CA LEU A 213 16.41 -7.24 -0.62
C LEU A 213 16.94 -8.64 -0.93
N GLY A 214 17.43 -9.37 0.07
CA GLY A 214 17.95 -10.73 -0.08
C GLY A 214 16.87 -11.70 -0.54
N MET A 215 15.68 -11.64 0.07
CA MET A 215 14.53 -12.40 -0.40
C MET A 215 14.10 -11.98 -1.80
N GLY A 216 14.00 -10.68 -2.07
CA GLY A 216 13.65 -10.17 -3.39
C GLY A 216 14.60 -10.64 -4.51
N LYS A 217 15.90 -10.75 -4.22
CA LYS A 217 16.89 -11.35 -5.14
C LYS A 217 16.64 -12.83 -5.37
N LYS A 218 16.35 -13.62 -4.34
CA LYS A 218 15.98 -15.05 -4.49
C LYS A 218 14.75 -15.23 -5.37
N VAL A 219 13.75 -14.36 -5.21
CA VAL A 219 12.55 -14.36 -6.05
C VAL A 219 12.89 -13.99 -7.50
N HIS A 220 13.75 -12.99 -7.71
CA HIS A 220 14.20 -12.61 -9.05
C HIS A 220 14.96 -13.76 -9.76
N GLU A 221 15.87 -14.44 -9.07
CA GLU A 221 16.57 -15.62 -9.60
C GLU A 221 15.60 -16.77 -9.93
N LEU A 222 14.54 -16.94 -9.12
CA LEU A 222 13.49 -17.91 -9.41
C LEU A 222 12.72 -17.54 -10.69
N VAL A 223 12.42 -16.25 -10.88
CA VAL A 223 11.76 -15.71 -12.09
C VAL A 223 12.57 -16.06 -13.34
N GLU A 224 13.86 -15.75 -13.32
CA GLU A 224 14.79 -16.04 -14.42
C GLU A 224 14.91 -17.54 -14.70
N ARG A 225 15.10 -18.36 -13.65
CA ARG A 225 15.29 -19.81 -13.79
C ARG A 225 14.08 -20.54 -14.35
N LYS A 226 12.87 -20.14 -13.93
CA LYS A 226 11.62 -20.79 -14.35
C LYS A 226 11.11 -20.28 -15.69
N GLY A 227 11.77 -19.28 -16.27
CA GLY A 227 11.33 -18.68 -17.53
C GLY A 227 9.95 -18.06 -17.43
N PHE A 228 9.58 -17.56 -16.24
CA PHE A 228 8.46 -16.63 -16.15
C PHE A 228 8.79 -15.50 -17.11
N GLY A 229 7.98 -15.30 -18.15
CA GLY A 229 8.18 -14.18 -19.04
C GLY A 229 8.26 -12.91 -18.19
N PHE A 230 9.17 -12.00 -18.51
CA PHE A 230 9.20 -10.66 -17.92
C PHE A 230 7.99 -9.85 -18.40
N GLY A 231 6.79 -10.37 -18.16
CA GLY A 231 5.56 -9.64 -18.37
C GLY A 231 5.58 -8.37 -17.54
N ASP A 232 4.92 -7.32 -18.05
CA ASP A 232 5.01 -5.98 -17.49
C ASP A 232 4.76 -5.91 -15.98
N ASN A 233 3.87 -6.77 -15.46
CA ASN A 233 3.57 -6.85 -14.02
C ASN A 233 4.76 -7.32 -13.18
N ILE A 234 5.45 -8.39 -13.58
CA ILE A 234 6.62 -8.92 -12.84
C ILE A 234 7.77 -7.92 -12.94
N SER A 235 8.03 -7.40 -14.14
CA SER A 235 9.06 -6.39 -14.37
C SER A 235 8.84 -5.13 -13.53
N THR A 236 7.59 -4.64 -13.46
CA THR A 236 7.21 -3.51 -12.61
C THR A 236 7.42 -3.83 -11.13
N ALA A 237 6.99 -5.01 -10.67
CA ALA A 237 7.15 -5.43 -9.28
C ALA A 237 8.63 -5.58 -8.87
N LEU A 238 9.49 -6.05 -9.78
CA LEU A 238 10.93 -6.15 -9.57
C LEU A 238 11.60 -4.76 -9.49
N ILE A 239 11.22 -3.82 -10.38
CA ILE A 239 11.71 -2.44 -10.32
C ILE A 239 11.32 -1.82 -8.97
N ASP A 240 10.04 -1.92 -8.58
CA ASP A 240 9.53 -1.38 -7.32
C ASP A 240 10.25 -2.00 -6.12
N MET A 241 10.43 -3.34 -6.11
CA MET A 241 11.15 -4.06 -5.05
C MET A 241 12.58 -3.60 -4.92
N TYR A 242 13.37 -3.63 -6.01
CA TYR A 242 14.77 -3.21 -5.93
C TYR A 242 14.90 -1.75 -5.51
N ALA A 243 14.05 -0.86 -6.03
CA ALA A 243 14.06 0.55 -5.66
C ALA A 243 13.72 0.73 -4.18
N LYS A 244 12.60 0.18 -3.70
CA LYS A 244 12.12 0.29 -2.32
C LYS A 244 13.00 -0.42 -1.29
N CYS A 245 13.81 -1.37 -1.71
CA CYS A 245 14.88 -2.00 -0.93
C CYS A 245 16.21 -1.22 -0.96
N GLY A 246 16.26 -0.05 -1.61
CA GLY A 246 17.46 0.80 -1.67
C GLY A 246 18.52 0.37 -2.69
N CYS A 247 18.18 -0.49 -3.65
CA CYS A 247 19.07 -0.98 -4.70
C CYS A 247 18.66 -0.45 -6.09
N LEU A 248 18.69 0.87 -6.25
CA LEU A 248 18.24 1.58 -7.45
C LEU A 248 18.97 1.14 -8.73
N GLU A 249 20.24 0.74 -8.63
CA GLU A 249 21.01 0.23 -9.77
C GLU A 249 20.44 -1.08 -10.31
N SER A 250 19.99 -1.99 -9.44
CA SER A 250 19.35 -3.24 -9.88
C SER A 250 17.97 -2.98 -10.48
N ALA A 251 17.21 -2.03 -9.92
CA ALA A 251 15.96 -1.57 -10.51
C ALA A 251 16.19 -1.03 -11.94
N ARG A 252 17.24 -0.22 -12.12
CA ARG A 252 17.63 0.31 -13.42
C ARG A 252 18.04 -0.79 -14.40
N ARG A 253 18.81 -1.79 -13.95
CA ARG A 253 19.19 -2.94 -14.79
C ARG A 253 17.98 -3.74 -15.27
N VAL A 254 17.00 -3.99 -14.40
CA VAL A 254 15.74 -4.64 -14.79
C VAL A 254 15.02 -3.80 -15.83
N PHE A 255 14.85 -2.49 -15.59
CA PHE A 255 14.21 -1.58 -16.54
C PHE A 255 14.91 -1.56 -17.91
N ASP A 256 16.24 -1.40 -17.94
CA ASP A 256 17.00 -1.31 -19.19
C ASP A 256 16.95 -2.63 -19.98
N GLY A 257 16.90 -3.78 -19.29
CA GLY A 257 16.82 -5.12 -19.89
C GLY A 257 15.50 -5.46 -20.58
N ILE A 258 14.44 -4.67 -20.38
CA ILE A 258 13.14 -4.88 -21.04
C ILE A 258 13.27 -4.46 -22.52
N VAL A 259 13.00 -5.40 -23.43
CA VAL A 259 13.12 -5.16 -24.88
C VAL A 259 12.00 -4.24 -25.38
N GLU A 260 10.74 -4.54 -25.04
CA GLU A 260 9.57 -3.78 -25.48
C GLU A 260 9.11 -2.81 -24.37
N LYS A 261 9.55 -1.56 -24.42
CA LYS A 261 9.22 -0.54 -23.42
C LYS A 261 7.96 0.26 -23.76
N ASN A 262 6.90 -0.40 -24.21
CA ASN A 262 5.66 0.27 -24.65
C ASN A 262 4.68 0.56 -23.48
N ASN A 263 4.91 -0.03 -22.31
CA ASN A 263 4.03 0.13 -21.16
C ASN A 263 4.43 1.33 -20.29
N VAL A 264 3.54 2.32 -20.19
CA VAL A 264 3.66 3.53 -19.35
C VAL A 264 3.95 3.22 -17.87
N ILE A 265 3.46 2.08 -17.37
CA ILE A 265 3.64 1.68 -15.96
C ILE A 265 5.11 1.47 -15.62
N LEU A 266 5.90 0.89 -16.55
CA LEU A 266 7.33 0.63 -16.36
C LEU A 266 8.12 1.94 -16.22
N TRP A 267 7.84 2.89 -17.11
CA TRP A 267 8.46 4.22 -17.09
C TRP A 267 8.09 4.97 -15.83
N THR A 268 6.80 4.97 -15.47
CA THR A 268 6.30 5.61 -14.25
C THR A 268 6.96 5.04 -13.00
N ALA A 269 7.10 3.72 -12.90
CA ALA A 269 7.74 3.05 -11.77
C ALA A 269 9.20 3.48 -11.61
N MET A 270 9.97 3.56 -12.71
CA MET A 270 11.37 3.98 -12.67
C MET A 270 11.53 5.48 -12.40
N ILE A 271 10.68 6.34 -12.97
CA ILE A 271 10.65 7.79 -12.69
C ILE A 271 10.34 8.04 -11.21
N CYS A 272 9.33 7.37 -10.67
CA CYS A 272 8.98 7.44 -9.24
C CYS A 272 10.14 6.97 -8.35
N SER A 273 10.81 5.88 -8.74
CA SER A 273 11.98 5.34 -8.05
C SER A 273 13.13 6.34 -8.01
N LEU A 274 13.47 6.97 -9.14
CA LEU A 274 14.49 8.03 -9.21
C LEU A 274 14.12 9.22 -8.30
N GLY A 275 12.85 9.66 -8.34
CA GLY A 275 12.35 10.74 -7.51
C GLY A 275 12.42 10.47 -6.01
N SER A 276 12.04 9.27 -5.57
CA SER A 276 12.14 8.86 -4.16
C SER A 276 13.59 8.74 -3.68
N HIS A 277 14.54 8.53 -4.58
CA HIS A 277 15.98 8.53 -4.29
C HIS A 277 16.63 9.92 -4.40
N GLY A 278 15.85 10.99 -4.63
CA GLY A 278 16.35 12.35 -4.77
C GLY A 278 17.03 12.63 -6.12
N LYS A 279 16.96 11.71 -7.08
CA LYS A 279 17.54 11.86 -8.42
C LYS A 279 16.57 12.54 -9.38
N GLY A 280 16.14 13.75 -9.03
CA GLY A 280 15.10 14.47 -9.78
C GLY A 280 15.47 14.78 -11.23
N ARG A 281 16.73 15.10 -11.52
CA ARG A 281 17.20 15.33 -12.89
C ARG A 281 17.18 14.07 -13.74
N ASP A 282 17.72 12.97 -13.22
CA ASP A 282 17.65 11.66 -13.89
C ASP A 282 16.20 11.24 -14.17
N ALA A 283 15.26 11.59 -13.28
CA ALA A 283 13.83 11.33 -13.46
C ALA A 283 13.23 12.15 -14.62
N ILE A 284 13.63 13.42 -14.76
CA ILE A 284 13.28 14.28 -15.90
C ILE A 284 13.88 13.71 -17.19
N ASP A 285 15.15 13.36 -17.20
CA ASP A 285 15.83 12.81 -18.38
C ASP A 285 15.16 11.51 -18.85
N LEU A 286 14.72 10.68 -17.90
CA LEU A 286 14.00 9.44 -18.20
C LEU A 286 12.57 9.70 -18.72
N PHE A 287 11.88 10.72 -18.19
CA PHE A 287 10.60 11.17 -18.73
C PHE A 287 10.73 11.69 -20.16
N GLU A 288 11.77 12.47 -20.47
CA GLU A 288 12.01 12.91 -21.84
C GLU A 288 12.35 11.74 -22.79
N GLN A 289 13.06 10.72 -22.29
CA GLN A 289 13.27 9.48 -23.04
C GLN A 289 11.95 8.75 -23.30
N MET A 290 11.06 8.65 -22.32
CA MET A 290 9.73 8.05 -22.48
C MET A 290 8.96 8.70 -23.64
N LEU A 291 8.99 10.04 -23.74
CA LEU A 291 8.36 10.78 -24.83
C LEU A 291 9.01 10.48 -26.19
N LYS A 292 10.33 10.31 -26.25
CA LYS A 292 11.06 9.93 -27.48
C LYS A 292 10.73 8.52 -27.95
N PHE A 293 10.32 7.63 -27.05
CA PHE A 293 9.81 6.29 -27.35
C PHE A 293 8.32 6.28 -27.74
N ASP A 294 7.70 7.46 -27.92
CA ASP A 294 6.27 7.63 -28.22
C ASP A 294 5.33 7.02 -27.17
N VAL A 295 5.83 6.87 -25.94
CA VAL A 295 5.01 6.42 -24.81
C VAL A 295 4.37 7.64 -24.16
N ARG A 296 3.04 7.70 -24.22
CA ARG A 296 2.28 8.83 -23.67
C ARG A 296 2.26 8.78 -22.15
N PRO A 297 2.57 9.90 -21.45
CA PRO A 297 2.44 9.97 -20.01
C PRO A 297 0.97 9.93 -19.61
N ASP A 298 0.72 9.36 -18.43
CA ASP A 298 -0.58 9.38 -17.78
C ASP A 298 -0.53 10.27 -16.52
N GLU A 299 -1.67 10.37 -15.83
CA GLU A 299 -1.79 11.14 -14.59
C GLU A 299 -0.76 10.71 -13.52
N ARG A 300 -0.48 9.40 -13.42
CA ARG A 300 0.48 8.85 -12.45
C ARG A 300 1.92 9.20 -12.81
N THR A 301 2.24 9.21 -14.10
CA THR A 301 3.53 9.65 -14.63
C THR A 301 3.80 11.10 -14.22
N MET A 302 2.82 11.99 -14.41
CA MET A 302 2.94 13.41 -14.06
C MET A 302 3.09 13.59 -12.54
N THR A 303 2.30 12.88 -11.73
CA THR A 303 2.46 12.91 -10.26
C THR A 303 3.86 12.44 -9.84
N SER A 304 4.40 11.40 -10.46
CA SER A 304 5.74 10.87 -10.18
C SER A 304 6.85 11.86 -10.56
N LEU A 305 6.72 12.50 -11.71
CA LEU A 305 7.65 13.54 -12.18
C LEU A 305 7.65 14.77 -11.25
N LEU A 306 6.47 15.29 -10.90
CA LEU A 306 6.36 16.42 -9.97
C LEU A 306 6.87 16.07 -8.57
N SER A 307 6.63 14.84 -8.10
CA SER A 307 7.20 14.34 -6.85
C SER A 307 8.73 14.26 -6.88
N ALA A 308 9.31 13.89 -8.03
CA ALA A 308 10.75 13.88 -8.24
C ALA A 308 11.33 15.31 -8.21
N CYS A 309 10.68 16.26 -8.89
CA CYS A 309 11.04 17.67 -8.85
C CYS A 309 10.95 18.23 -7.42
N ARG A 310 9.87 17.91 -6.70
CA ARG A 310 9.70 18.26 -5.28
C ARG A 310 10.88 17.80 -4.44
N ASN A 311 11.20 16.51 -4.51
CA ASN A 311 12.25 15.91 -3.67
C ASN A 311 13.65 16.46 -3.98
N ALA A 312 13.87 16.94 -5.21
CA ALA A 312 15.11 17.53 -5.67
C ALA A 312 15.14 19.08 -5.61
N GLY A 313 14.06 19.74 -5.18
CA GLY A 313 13.96 21.21 -5.10
C GLY A 313 13.88 21.92 -6.47
N LEU A 314 13.41 21.25 -7.52
CA LEU A 314 13.36 21.77 -8.90
C LEU A 314 12.09 22.59 -9.15
N VAL A 315 12.01 23.79 -8.55
CA VAL A 315 10.81 24.67 -8.59
C VAL A 315 10.44 25.07 -10.03
N LYS A 316 11.42 25.49 -10.83
CA LYS A 316 11.17 26.03 -12.18
C LYS A 316 10.63 24.96 -13.12
N GLU A 317 11.26 23.79 -13.09
CA GLU A 317 10.90 22.62 -13.89
C GLU A 317 9.50 22.12 -13.51
N SER A 318 9.22 22.01 -12.20
CA SER A 318 7.90 21.61 -11.68
C SER A 318 6.77 22.53 -12.17
N LEU A 319 6.97 23.85 -12.09
CA LEU A 319 6.01 24.85 -12.59
C LEU A 319 5.83 24.76 -14.13
N GLY A 320 6.92 24.50 -14.86
CA GLY A 320 6.88 24.26 -16.30
C GLY A 320 6.01 23.05 -16.66
N TYR A 321 6.29 21.89 -16.05
CA TYR A 321 5.50 20.69 -16.29
C TYR A 321 4.04 20.83 -15.90
N MET A 322 3.74 21.52 -14.79
CA MET A 322 2.37 21.79 -14.35
C MET A 322 1.57 22.57 -15.41
N LYS A 323 2.20 23.54 -16.07
CA LYS A 323 1.58 24.31 -17.17
C LYS A 323 1.39 23.47 -18.43
N ASP A 324 2.33 22.59 -18.71
CA ASP A 324 2.31 21.74 -19.90
C ASP A 324 1.39 20.51 -19.76
N MET A 325 0.98 20.14 -18.53
CA MET A 325 0.04 19.04 -18.27
C MET A 325 -1.20 19.08 -19.16
N GLU A 326 -1.97 20.17 -19.11
CA GLU A 326 -3.19 20.29 -19.91
C GLU A 326 -2.89 20.70 -21.35
N LYS A 327 -1.91 21.60 -21.55
CA LYS A 327 -1.62 22.21 -22.85
C LYS A 327 -0.92 21.26 -23.83
N VAL A 328 0.03 20.46 -23.35
CA VAL A 328 0.89 19.60 -24.18
C VAL A 328 0.46 18.15 -24.06
N TYR A 329 0.21 17.67 -22.84
CA TYR A 329 -0.07 16.26 -22.59
C TYR A 329 -1.58 15.93 -22.55
N GLY A 330 -2.45 16.94 -22.52
CA GLY A 330 -3.91 16.76 -22.45
C GLY A 330 -4.38 16.15 -21.13
N ILE A 331 -3.58 16.23 -20.07
CA ILE A 331 -3.86 15.69 -18.74
C ILE A 331 -4.32 16.84 -17.85
N ARG A 332 -5.53 16.74 -17.29
CA ARG A 332 -6.02 17.75 -16.34
C ARG A 332 -5.32 17.63 -15.00
N PRO A 333 -4.78 18.73 -14.43
CA PRO A 333 -4.21 18.69 -13.10
C PRO A 333 -5.23 18.28 -12.03
N ALA A 334 -4.92 17.19 -11.32
CA ALA A 334 -5.68 16.72 -10.16
C ALA A 334 -5.09 17.24 -8.83
N LEU A 335 -5.83 17.08 -7.74
CA LEU A 335 -5.46 17.56 -6.39
C LEU A 335 -4.03 17.14 -5.96
N GLN A 336 -3.62 15.93 -6.31
CA GLN A 336 -2.29 15.38 -5.97
C GLN A 336 -1.15 16.17 -6.63
N HIS A 337 -1.36 16.69 -7.84
CA HIS A 337 -0.36 17.50 -8.55
C HIS A 337 -0.17 18.84 -7.83
N TYR A 338 -1.27 19.52 -7.50
CA TYR A 338 -1.23 20.75 -6.69
C TYR A 338 -0.56 20.50 -5.34
N GLY A 339 -0.88 19.38 -4.67
CA GLY A 339 -0.23 19.00 -3.43
C GLY A 339 1.30 18.86 -3.55
N CYS A 340 1.81 18.31 -4.67
CA CYS A 340 3.26 18.24 -4.93
C CYS A 340 3.89 19.63 -5.10
N LEU A 341 3.22 20.56 -5.79
CA LEU A 341 3.71 21.93 -5.97
C LEU A 341 3.67 22.73 -4.67
N VAL A 342 2.57 22.62 -3.90
CA VAL A 342 2.46 23.26 -2.58
C VAL A 342 3.59 22.76 -1.68
N ASP A 343 3.82 21.45 -1.60
CA ASP A 343 4.91 20.87 -0.80
C ASP A 343 6.29 21.38 -1.26
N LEU A 344 6.53 21.46 -2.58
CA LEU A 344 7.76 21.99 -3.15
C LEU A 344 8.00 23.47 -2.80
N LEU A 345 7.01 24.33 -3.03
CA LEU A 345 7.09 25.76 -2.71
C LEU A 345 7.26 25.98 -1.21
N ALA A 346 6.50 25.24 -0.40
CA ALA A 346 6.54 25.34 1.05
C ALA A 346 7.90 24.89 1.60
N ARG A 347 8.52 23.83 1.05
CA ARG A 347 9.91 23.44 1.40
C ARG A 347 10.94 24.47 0.98
N ALA A 348 10.73 25.13 -0.16
CA ALA A 348 11.61 26.16 -0.67
C ALA A 348 11.43 27.53 0.05
N GLY A 349 10.49 27.65 0.98
CA GLY A 349 10.24 28.88 1.76
C GLY A 349 9.31 29.88 1.07
N HIS A 350 8.74 29.53 -0.09
CA HIS A 350 7.78 30.35 -0.83
C HIS A 350 6.36 30.17 -0.26
N LEU A 351 6.17 30.53 1.01
CA LEU A 351 4.91 30.31 1.72
C LEU A 351 3.74 31.11 1.13
N ASP A 352 3.99 32.34 0.67
CA ASP A 352 2.96 33.18 0.02
C ASP A 352 2.46 32.55 -1.28
N ASP A 353 3.40 32.11 -2.14
CA ASP A 353 3.07 31.44 -3.41
C ASP A 353 2.33 30.12 -3.17
N ALA A 354 2.73 29.37 -2.14
CA ALA A 354 2.06 28.14 -1.74
C ALA A 354 0.65 28.39 -1.21
N GLU A 355 0.43 29.43 -0.41
CA GLU A 355 -0.90 29.80 0.08
C GLU A 355 -1.83 30.24 -1.05
N GLU A 356 -1.32 31.06 -1.98
CA GLU A 356 -2.07 31.50 -3.15
C GLU A 356 -2.43 30.32 -4.05
N LEU A 357 -1.50 29.39 -4.27
CA LEU A 357 -1.76 28.17 -5.03
C LEU A 357 -2.90 27.34 -4.40
N ILE A 358 -2.93 27.22 -3.07
CA ILE A 358 -4.01 26.53 -2.34
C ILE A 358 -5.35 27.26 -2.56
N ARG A 359 -5.38 28.59 -2.57
CA ARG A 359 -6.61 29.37 -2.81
C ARG A 359 -7.10 29.24 -4.25
N MET A 360 -6.17 29.11 -5.20
CA MET A 360 -6.47 28.98 -6.63
C MET A 360 -6.85 27.56 -7.06
N THR A 361 -6.73 26.55 -6.20
CA THR A 361 -7.08 25.18 -6.60
C THR A 361 -8.58 25.07 -6.92
N PRO A 362 -8.97 24.39 -8.01
CA PRO A 362 -10.38 24.23 -8.38
C PRO A 362 -11.11 23.18 -7.51
N PHE A 363 -10.43 22.62 -6.52
CA PHE A 363 -10.91 21.58 -5.62
C PHE A 363 -10.81 22.06 -4.18
N GLU A 364 -11.60 21.46 -3.29
CA GLU A 364 -11.43 21.67 -1.86
C GLU A 364 -10.12 21.00 -1.39
N PRO A 365 -9.16 21.74 -0.79
CA PRO A 365 -7.90 21.14 -0.39
C PRO A 365 -8.11 20.12 0.73
N ASP A 366 -7.42 18.98 0.60
CA ASP A 366 -7.47 17.88 1.55
C ASP A 366 -6.58 18.13 2.78
N ASP A 367 -6.73 17.27 3.79
CA ASP A 367 -5.96 17.35 5.03
C ASP A 367 -4.44 17.21 4.79
N VAL A 368 -4.02 16.55 3.69
CA VAL A 368 -2.61 16.34 3.36
C VAL A 368 -1.94 17.64 2.91
N ILE A 369 -2.59 18.41 2.04
CA ILE A 369 -2.11 19.73 1.59
C ILE A 369 -2.00 20.66 2.80
N TRP A 370 -3.05 20.75 3.61
CA TRP A 370 -3.04 21.61 4.80
C TRP A 370 -1.97 21.21 5.80
N ARG A 371 -1.82 19.92 6.08
CA ARG A 371 -0.78 19.41 6.98
C ARG A 371 0.63 19.73 6.47
N THR A 372 0.85 19.64 5.17
CA THR A 372 2.13 19.97 4.54
C THR A 372 2.44 21.45 4.70
N PHE A 373 1.44 22.31 4.50
CA PHE A 373 1.57 23.75 4.65
C PHE A 373 1.83 24.16 6.11
N VAL A 374 1.06 23.63 7.07
CA VAL A 374 1.29 23.87 8.52
C VAL A 374 2.66 23.40 8.97
N TRP A 375 3.13 22.25 8.46
CA TRP A 375 4.48 21.77 8.72
C TRP A 375 5.54 22.75 8.19
N ALA A 376 5.37 23.27 6.98
CA ALA A 376 6.30 24.24 6.41
C ALA A 376 6.30 25.56 7.17
N CYS A 377 5.13 26.08 7.57
CA CYS A 377 5.04 27.25 8.44
C CYS A 377 5.83 27.05 9.74
N LYS A 378 5.73 25.86 10.37
CA LYS A 378 6.55 25.52 11.54
C LYS A 378 8.05 25.56 11.21
N VAL A 379 8.47 24.96 10.10
CA VAL A 379 9.89 24.89 9.69
C VAL A 379 10.47 26.27 9.43
N HIS A 380 9.70 27.17 8.84
CA HIS A 380 10.13 28.53 8.50
C HIS A 380 9.82 29.56 9.60
N GLY A 381 9.29 29.14 10.74
CA GLY A 381 9.02 30.00 11.90
C GLY A 381 7.77 30.89 11.79
N ASP A 382 6.88 30.62 10.85
CA ASP A 382 5.63 31.36 10.63
C ASP A 382 4.48 30.78 11.46
N VAL A 383 4.53 31.03 12.76
CA VAL A 383 3.56 30.45 13.73
C VAL A 383 2.15 31.03 13.54
N GLU A 384 2.04 32.32 13.24
CA GLU A 384 0.73 33.00 13.10
C GLU A 384 -0.10 32.39 11.98
N ARG A 385 0.53 32.16 10.82
CA ARG A 385 -0.12 31.51 9.68
C ARG A 385 -0.53 30.08 10.04
N ALA A 386 0.35 29.32 10.69
CA ALA A 386 0.05 27.96 11.12
C ALA A 386 -1.18 27.90 12.05
N GLU A 387 -1.28 28.83 13.01
CA GLU A 387 -2.42 28.92 13.94
C GLU A 387 -3.73 29.27 13.23
N CYS A 388 -3.72 30.25 12.31
CA CYS A 388 -4.91 30.63 11.55
C CYS A 388 -5.50 29.45 10.78
N PHE A 389 -4.67 28.57 10.22
CA PHE A 389 -5.13 27.38 9.50
C PHE A 389 -5.61 26.26 10.42
N ILE A 390 -5.00 26.11 11.59
CA ILE A 390 -5.41 25.11 12.58
C ILE A 390 -6.83 25.34 13.06
N ASP A 391 -7.22 26.59 13.29
CA ASP A 391 -8.58 26.88 13.74
C ASP A 391 -9.62 26.58 12.64
N ARG A 392 -9.23 26.68 11.36
CA ARG A 392 -10.05 26.20 10.23
C ARG A 392 -10.16 24.67 10.20
N LEU A 393 -9.09 23.95 10.50
CA LEU A 393 -9.09 22.47 10.54
C LEU A 393 -9.96 21.93 11.68
N LYS A 394 -9.93 22.54 12.88
CA LYS A 394 -10.77 22.13 14.02
C LYS A 394 -12.26 22.14 13.67
N LEU A 395 -12.71 23.10 12.85
CA LEU A 395 -14.10 23.20 12.42
C LEU A 395 -14.54 22.04 11.51
N ARG A 396 -13.61 21.36 10.83
CA ARG A 396 -13.92 20.31 9.84
C ARG A 396 -13.99 18.89 10.41
N LYS A 397 -13.83 18.68 11.73
CA LYS A 397 -13.76 17.34 12.38
C LYS A 397 -12.79 16.40 11.64
N VAL A 398 -11.51 16.77 11.60
CA VAL A 398 -10.43 15.96 11.02
C VAL A 398 -10.34 14.62 11.74
N SER A 399 -10.29 13.52 10.98
CA SER A 399 -10.24 12.15 11.53
C SER A 399 -8.85 11.51 11.49
N ASP A 400 -7.87 12.15 10.84
CA ASP A 400 -6.56 11.54 10.64
C ASP A 400 -5.57 11.79 11.80
N CYS A 401 -4.83 10.74 12.18
CA CYS A 401 -3.82 10.79 13.24
C CYS A 401 -2.71 11.81 12.96
N GLY A 402 -2.30 11.99 11.69
CA GLY A 402 -1.16 12.82 11.33
C GLY A 402 -1.39 14.30 11.61
N SER A 403 -2.61 14.79 11.38
CA SER A 403 -2.99 16.18 11.65
C SER A 403 -2.99 16.49 13.15
N TYR A 404 -3.53 15.61 14.00
CA TYR A 404 -3.47 15.79 15.44
C TYR A 404 -2.04 15.71 16.00
N VAL A 405 -1.21 14.82 15.47
CA VAL A 405 0.20 14.75 15.86
C VAL A 405 0.94 16.04 15.46
N LEU A 406 0.71 16.56 14.26
CA LEU A 406 1.29 17.84 13.83
C LEU A 406 0.83 18.99 14.72
N LEU A 407 -0.47 19.05 15.03
CA LEU A 407 -1.06 20.06 15.90
C LEU A 407 -0.45 20.03 17.31
N GLY A 408 -0.42 18.86 17.93
CA GLY A 408 0.22 18.69 19.25
C GLY A 408 1.73 18.99 19.21
N ASN A 409 2.38 18.82 18.06
CA ASN A 409 3.77 19.17 17.89
C ASN A 409 3.99 20.68 17.74
N LEU A 410 3.08 21.39 17.08
CA LEU A 410 3.12 22.85 16.98
C LEU A 410 2.92 23.50 18.36
N TYR A 411 1.90 23.05 19.11
CA TYR A 411 1.66 23.55 20.47
C TYR A 411 2.83 23.30 21.41
N ALA A 412 3.49 22.13 21.32
CA ALA A 412 4.72 21.91 22.08
C ALA A 412 5.84 22.86 21.67
N SER A 413 6.04 23.14 20.38
CA SER A 413 7.10 24.05 19.94
C SER A 413 6.90 25.50 20.40
N THR A 414 5.67 25.89 20.74
CA THR A 414 5.35 27.22 21.29
C THR A 414 5.15 27.22 22.82
N GLY A 415 5.48 26.11 23.51
CA GLY A 415 5.36 26.00 24.96
C GLY A 415 3.91 25.83 25.48
N ARG A 416 2.93 25.64 24.59
CA ARG A 416 1.50 25.48 24.92
C ARG A 416 1.17 24.01 25.29
N TRP A 417 1.74 23.53 26.39
CA TRP A 417 1.61 22.13 26.82
C TRP A 417 0.16 21.69 27.13
N ALA A 418 -0.66 22.59 27.67
CA ALA A 418 -2.07 22.33 27.96
C ALA A 418 -2.88 22.03 26.67
N ASP A 419 -2.65 22.78 25.61
CA ASP A 419 -3.31 22.57 24.32
C ASP A 419 -2.86 21.25 23.67
N LYS A 420 -1.58 20.89 23.80
CA LYS A 420 -1.09 19.57 23.39
C LYS A 420 -1.75 18.43 24.16
N ALA A 421 -1.93 18.59 25.47
CA ALA A 421 -2.62 17.60 26.29
C ALA A 421 -4.09 17.45 25.87
N SER A 422 -4.77 18.56 25.57
CA SER A 422 -6.12 18.57 25.02
C SER A 422 -6.22 17.81 23.69
N VAL A 423 -5.27 18.04 22.77
CA VAL A 423 -5.20 17.29 21.49
C VAL A 423 -5.04 15.79 21.72
N ARG A 424 -4.19 15.38 22.68
CA ARG A 424 -4.04 13.96 23.04
C ARG A 424 -5.31 13.37 23.64
N HIS A 425 -6.07 14.15 24.40
CA HIS A 425 -7.34 13.74 24.95
C HIS A 425 -8.36 13.49 23.83
N ILE A 426 -8.50 14.44 22.89
CA ILE A 426 -9.36 14.30 21.71
C ILE A 426 -8.99 13.06 20.89
N MET A 427 -7.69 12.80 20.67
CA MET A 427 -7.24 11.58 19.97
C MET A 427 -7.72 10.31 20.69
N ARG A 428 -7.63 10.26 22.02
CA ARG A 428 -8.08 9.10 22.82
C ARG A 428 -9.59 8.91 22.77
N GLU A 429 -10.36 9.99 22.90
CA GLU A 429 -11.83 9.95 22.83
C GLU A 429 -12.33 9.44 21.48
N ASN A 430 -11.63 9.79 20.39
CA ASN A 430 -11.95 9.34 19.04
C ASN A 430 -11.30 8.00 18.65
N GLY A 431 -10.61 7.32 19.57
CA GLY A 431 -9.94 6.04 19.31
C GLY A 431 -8.77 6.13 18.32
N ILE A 432 -8.20 7.33 18.12
CA ILE A 432 -7.10 7.59 17.18
C ILE A 432 -5.77 7.27 17.87
N VAL A 433 -5.07 6.24 17.37
CA VAL A 433 -3.77 5.80 17.90
C VAL A 433 -2.66 6.09 16.90
N LYS A 434 -1.54 6.64 17.39
CA LYS A 434 -0.32 6.79 16.58
C LYS A 434 0.36 5.43 16.46
N PRO A 435 0.71 4.96 15.23
CA PRO A 435 1.44 3.71 15.08
C PRO A 435 2.81 3.82 15.76
N PRO A 436 3.29 2.73 16.40
CA PRO A 436 4.61 2.71 17.01
C PRO A 436 5.68 2.96 15.95
N ALA A 437 6.70 3.73 16.31
CA ALA A 437 7.82 4.00 15.41
C ALA A 437 8.76 2.80 15.42
N SER A 438 9.00 2.20 14.26
CA SER A 438 9.89 1.05 14.12
C SER A 438 10.81 1.17 12.93
N SER A 439 12.00 0.59 13.07
CA SER A 439 13.02 0.54 12.04
C SER A 439 13.36 -0.91 11.73
N MET A 440 13.42 -1.24 10.45
CA MET A 440 13.73 -2.57 9.95
C MET A 440 15.09 -2.58 9.25
N ILE A 441 15.82 -3.68 9.40
CA ILE A 441 17.08 -3.96 8.71
C ILE A 441 17.15 -5.43 8.32
N GLU A 442 17.59 -5.71 7.10
CA GLU A 442 17.84 -7.07 6.65
C GLU A 442 19.33 -7.42 6.80
N ILE A 443 19.62 -8.54 7.47
CA ILE A 443 20.96 -9.11 7.59
C ILE A 443 20.87 -10.61 7.32
N ASP A 444 21.69 -11.12 6.40
CA ASP A 444 21.75 -12.54 6.01
C ASP A 444 20.38 -13.16 5.65
N GLY A 445 19.50 -12.37 5.04
CA GLY A 445 18.17 -12.79 4.61
C GLY A 445 17.10 -12.77 5.71
N VAL A 446 17.43 -12.30 6.91
CA VAL A 446 16.49 -12.13 8.02
C VAL A 446 16.23 -10.64 8.25
N VAL A 447 14.96 -10.26 8.30
CA VAL A 447 14.54 -8.89 8.64
C VAL A 447 14.36 -8.78 10.15
N TYR A 448 15.10 -7.85 10.75
CA TYR A 448 15.01 -7.50 12.16
C TYR A 448 14.26 -6.18 12.29
N GLU A 449 13.28 -6.13 13.18
CA GLU A 449 12.54 -4.92 13.53
C GLU A 449 12.96 -4.43 14.92
N PHE A 450 13.18 -3.13 15.04
CA PHE A 450 13.49 -2.46 16.29
C PHE A 450 12.42 -1.40 16.56
N ALA A 451 11.87 -1.39 17.78
CA ALA A 451 11.11 -0.26 18.30
C ALA A 451 12.01 0.67 19.14
N ALA A 452 11.56 1.90 19.40
CA ALA A 452 12.30 2.80 20.29
C ALA A 452 12.39 2.21 21.71
N GLY A 453 13.59 2.13 22.29
CA GLY A 453 13.84 1.51 23.59
C GLY A 453 13.64 -0.02 23.62
N ASP A 454 13.59 -0.67 22.46
CA ASP A 454 13.35 -2.11 22.38
C ASP A 454 14.46 -2.93 23.02
N SER A 455 14.09 -3.72 24.02
CA SER A 455 14.95 -4.65 24.76
C SER A 455 14.57 -6.11 24.54
N SER A 456 13.62 -6.39 23.65
CA SER A 456 13.16 -7.74 23.33
C SER A 456 14.14 -8.54 22.47
N HIS A 457 15.04 -7.86 21.77
CA HIS A 457 16.07 -8.50 20.95
C HIS A 457 17.03 -9.33 21.81
N PHE A 458 17.35 -10.55 21.38
CA PHE A 458 18.22 -11.46 22.15
C PHE A 458 19.64 -10.90 22.38
N GLU A 459 20.13 -10.04 21.49
CA GLU A 459 21.42 -9.32 21.61
C GLU A 459 21.27 -7.88 22.14
N ALA A 460 20.15 -7.52 22.76
CA ALA A 460 19.87 -6.14 23.18
C ALA A 460 21.01 -5.52 23.99
N LYS A 461 21.62 -6.27 24.92
CA LYS A 461 22.75 -5.79 25.73
C LYS A 461 23.95 -5.35 24.88
N GLU A 462 24.28 -6.11 23.84
CA GLU A 462 25.38 -5.80 22.93
C GLU A 462 25.05 -4.60 22.04
N ILE A 463 23.80 -4.52 21.56
CA ILE A 463 23.29 -3.40 20.76
C ILE A 463 23.36 -2.09 21.55
N PHE A 464 22.86 -2.08 22.79
CA PHE A 464 22.94 -0.90 23.65
C PHE A 464 24.39 -0.53 23.98
N GLY A 465 25.24 -1.53 24.26
CA GLY A 465 26.68 -1.30 24.46
C GLY A 465 27.35 -0.64 23.25
N LYS A 466 27.07 -1.13 22.05
CA LYS A 466 27.59 -0.56 20.80
C LYS A 466 27.06 0.85 20.55
N LEU A 467 25.78 1.09 20.87
CA LEU A 467 25.17 2.40 20.72
C LEU A 467 25.81 3.45 21.64
N VAL A 468 26.16 3.08 22.88
CA VAL A 468 26.90 3.94 23.82
C VAL A 468 28.29 4.27 23.26
N GLU A 469 29.04 3.27 22.79
CA GLU A 469 30.35 3.46 22.14
C GLU A 469 30.27 4.44 20.97
N ILE A 470 29.27 4.25 20.09
CA ILE A 470 29.01 5.14 18.96
C ILE A 470 28.72 6.56 19.46
N ALA A 471 27.79 6.71 20.42
CA ALA A 471 27.38 8.01 20.94
C ALA A 471 28.55 8.79 21.53
N GLU A 472 29.42 8.14 22.32
CA GLU A 472 30.62 8.75 22.90
C GLU A 472 31.61 9.22 21.82
N LYS A 473 31.83 8.39 20.79
CA LYS A 473 32.71 8.77 19.68
C LYS A 473 32.14 9.95 18.88
N LEU A 474 30.84 9.95 18.60
CA LEU A 474 30.20 11.04 17.87
C LEU A 474 30.15 12.35 18.68
N LYS A 475 30.00 12.29 20.02
CA LYS A 475 30.07 13.47 20.89
C LYS A 475 31.42 14.19 20.75
N LYS A 476 32.52 13.45 20.62
CA LYS A 476 33.86 14.03 20.38
C LYS A 476 33.96 14.76 19.04
N GLU A 477 33.13 14.37 18.07
CA GLU A 477 33.03 14.95 16.73
C GLU A 477 31.93 16.04 16.63
N GLY A 478 31.37 16.46 17.76
CA GLY A 478 30.40 17.55 17.84
C GLY A 478 28.93 17.13 17.80
N TYR A 479 28.60 15.84 17.95
CA TYR A 479 27.21 15.41 18.09
C TYR A 479 26.60 15.93 19.39
N GLN A 480 25.52 16.69 19.26
CA GLN A 480 24.67 17.12 20.36
C GLN A 480 23.23 16.67 20.09
N PRO A 481 22.57 15.94 21.02
CA PRO A 481 21.18 15.55 20.86
C PRO A 481 20.26 16.77 20.67
N LYS A 482 19.43 16.77 19.62
CA LYS A 482 18.50 17.87 19.37
C LYS A 482 17.25 17.74 20.26
N LEU A 483 17.33 18.24 21.49
CA LEU A 483 16.27 18.10 22.49
C LEU A 483 14.93 18.70 22.06
N SER A 484 14.93 19.64 21.12
CA SER A 484 13.74 20.21 20.48
C SER A 484 12.86 19.17 19.77
N GLU A 485 13.44 18.02 19.38
CA GLU A 485 12.71 16.93 18.75
C GLU A 485 11.87 16.13 19.76
N VAL A 486 12.21 16.19 21.06
CA VAL A 486 11.41 15.56 22.12
C VAL A 486 10.40 16.54 22.64
N LEU A 487 9.22 16.49 22.03
CA LEU A 487 8.09 17.36 22.33
C LEU A 487 7.30 16.83 23.55
N LEU A 488 8.00 16.54 24.64
CA LEU A 488 7.48 16.14 25.95
C LEU A 488 8.00 17.12 27.02
N GLU A 489 7.17 17.37 28.02
CA GLU A 489 7.54 18.15 29.20
C GLU A 489 8.20 17.22 30.22
N ILE A 490 9.47 16.91 29.96
CA ILE A 490 10.33 16.04 30.78
C ILE A 490 11.72 16.68 30.89
N GLU A 491 12.55 16.17 31.81
CA GLU A 491 13.92 16.63 32.03
C GLU A 491 14.79 16.47 30.76
N GLU A 492 15.77 17.35 30.58
CA GLU A 492 16.62 17.36 29.39
C GLU A 492 17.45 16.08 29.26
N GLU A 493 17.90 15.51 30.38
CA GLU A 493 18.59 14.22 30.41
C GLU A 493 17.69 13.10 29.88
N GLU A 494 16.41 13.11 30.24
CA GLU A 494 15.43 12.11 29.78
C GLU A 494 15.14 12.28 28.29
N LYS A 495 15.05 13.53 27.79
CA LYS A 495 14.95 13.80 26.34
C LYS A 495 16.15 13.24 25.58
N ALA A 496 17.36 13.51 26.07
CA ALA A 496 18.59 13.01 25.45
C ALA A 496 18.63 11.48 25.45
N PHE A 497 18.18 10.85 26.54
CA PHE A 497 18.07 9.40 26.66
C PHE A 497 17.06 8.81 25.66
N GLN A 498 15.89 9.41 25.46
CA GLN A 498 14.93 8.92 24.46
C GLN A 498 15.49 9.03 23.04
N LEU A 499 16.15 10.15 22.70
CA LEU A 499 16.73 10.37 21.37
C LEU A 499 17.80 9.35 21.03
N ILE A 500 18.67 8.97 21.97
CA ILE A 500 19.71 7.98 21.69
C ILE A 500 19.12 6.57 21.46
N HIS A 501 17.98 6.26 22.08
CA HIS A 501 17.31 4.96 21.96
C HIS A 501 16.22 4.91 20.88
N HIS A 502 16.24 5.82 19.91
CA HIS A 502 15.39 5.73 18.71
C HIS A 502 15.68 4.45 17.90
N SER A 503 14.64 3.90 17.28
CA SER A 503 14.74 2.63 16.54
C SER A 503 15.79 2.66 15.42
N GLU A 504 15.95 3.80 14.73
CA GLU A 504 16.97 3.97 13.69
C GLU A 504 18.39 3.77 14.24
N LYS A 505 18.62 4.23 15.48
CA LYS A 505 19.91 4.16 16.15
C LYS A 505 20.20 2.76 16.70
N LEU A 506 19.17 2.04 17.13
CA LEU A 506 19.28 0.63 17.46
C LEU A 506 19.60 -0.21 16.23
N ALA A 507 18.90 0.05 15.12
CA ALA A 507 19.15 -0.63 13.84
C ALA A 507 20.57 -0.39 13.32
N ILE A 508 21.10 0.84 13.39
CA ILE A 508 22.49 1.11 12.97
C ILE A 508 23.52 0.50 13.94
N ALA A 509 23.26 0.50 15.25
CA ALA A 509 24.14 -0.16 16.22
C ALA A 509 24.23 -1.67 15.94
N PHE A 510 23.08 -2.32 15.71
CA PHE A 510 23.03 -3.72 15.29
C PHE A 510 23.76 -3.96 13.96
N ALA A 511 23.55 -3.08 12.98
CA ALA A 511 24.26 -3.14 11.70
C ALA A 511 25.78 -3.06 11.86
N MET A 512 26.29 -2.21 12.77
CA MET A 512 27.73 -2.08 13.03
C MET A 512 28.33 -3.29 13.74
N ILE A 513 27.52 -4.13 14.39
CA ILE A 513 27.96 -5.39 14.99
C ILE A 513 28.05 -6.48 13.92
N LYS A 514 27.02 -6.58 13.08
CA LYS A 514 26.85 -7.72 12.16
C LYS A 514 27.43 -7.51 10.77
N ILE A 515 27.38 -6.28 10.24
CA ILE A 515 27.75 -6.00 8.85
C ILE A 515 29.22 -5.58 8.79
N SER A 516 30.00 -6.31 7.99
CA SER A 516 31.41 -6.02 7.76
C SER A 516 31.65 -4.60 7.24
N PRO A 517 32.79 -3.96 7.60
CA PRO A 517 33.21 -2.70 7.01
C PRO A 517 33.24 -2.75 5.48
N GLY A 518 32.95 -1.63 4.81
CA GLY A 518 32.79 -1.55 3.35
C GLY A 518 31.40 -1.91 2.79
N THR A 519 30.63 -2.78 3.44
CA THR A 519 29.26 -3.14 2.97
C THR A 519 28.24 -2.05 3.30
N GLN A 520 27.46 -1.59 2.31
CA GLN A 520 26.42 -0.58 2.50
C GLN A 520 25.32 -1.05 3.47
N ILE A 521 24.93 -0.18 4.41
CA ILE A 521 23.88 -0.45 5.39
C ILE A 521 22.54 0.09 4.86
N ARG A 522 21.46 -0.68 4.98
CA ARG A 522 20.11 -0.27 4.54
C ARG A 522 19.14 -0.39 5.69
N ILE A 523 18.47 0.71 6.03
CA ILE A 523 17.48 0.77 7.10
C ILE A 523 16.17 1.30 6.52
N LEU A 524 15.08 0.65 6.86
CA LEU A 524 13.73 1.11 6.57
C LEU A 524 13.10 1.68 7.83
N LYS A 525 12.42 2.82 7.72
CA LYS A 525 11.67 3.45 8.80
C LYS A 525 10.21 3.60 8.37
N ASN A 526 9.28 3.16 9.21
CA ASN A 526 7.85 3.25 8.94
C ASN A 526 7.26 4.68 9.04
N LEU A 527 7.98 5.58 9.72
CA LEU A 527 7.64 7.00 9.88
C LEU A 527 8.69 7.90 9.21
N ARG A 528 8.46 9.21 9.20
CA ARG A 528 9.51 10.18 8.83
C ARG A 528 10.62 10.11 9.88
N SER A 529 11.88 10.03 9.46
CA SER A 529 13.03 10.12 10.39
C SER A 529 13.02 11.47 11.09
N CYS A 530 13.51 11.59 12.33
CA CYS A 530 13.64 12.90 13.00
C CYS A 530 14.95 13.61 12.64
N GLU A 531 15.05 14.90 12.93
CA GLU A 531 16.24 15.71 12.60
C GLU A 531 17.50 15.23 13.34
N ASP A 532 17.32 14.75 14.58
CA ASP A 532 18.39 14.19 15.40
C ASP A 532 18.95 12.89 14.80
N CYS A 533 18.08 11.94 14.39
CA CYS A 533 18.51 10.70 13.74
C CYS A 533 19.18 10.99 12.39
N HIS A 534 18.67 11.97 11.62
CA HIS A 534 19.29 12.37 10.36
C HIS A 534 20.72 12.92 10.57
N SER A 535 20.89 13.82 11.55
CA SER A 535 22.21 14.36 11.94
C SER A 535 23.15 13.27 12.44
N PHE A 536 22.63 12.33 13.23
CA PHE A 536 23.38 11.19 13.75
C PHE A 536 23.91 10.29 12.63
N MET A 537 23.06 9.94 11.64
CA MET A 537 23.46 9.12 10.49
C MET A 537 24.53 9.81 9.62
N LYS A 538 24.44 11.13 9.41
CA LYS A 538 25.49 11.92 8.73
C LYS A 538 26.83 11.76 9.46
N LEU A 539 26.85 11.96 10.78
CA LEU A 539 28.10 11.84 11.53
C LEU A 539 28.65 10.42 11.54
N ILE A 540 27.79 9.40 11.59
CA ILE A 540 28.23 8.00 11.44
C ILE A 540 28.91 7.79 10.08
N SER A 541 28.30 8.23 8.98
CA SER A 541 28.86 8.01 7.65
C SER A 541 30.25 8.63 7.50
N LYS A 542 30.47 9.81 8.12
CA LYS A 542 31.78 10.46 8.19
C LYS A 542 32.78 9.72 9.08
N VAL A 543 32.41 9.42 10.33
CA VAL A 543 33.33 8.93 11.37
C VAL A 543 33.70 7.46 11.18
N TYR A 544 32.78 6.66 10.66
CA TYR A 544 32.99 5.24 10.43
C TYR A 544 33.26 4.90 8.96
N GLN A 545 33.20 5.88 8.05
CA GLN A 545 33.36 5.67 6.60
C GLN A 545 32.41 4.59 6.07
N ARG A 546 31.12 4.76 6.38
CA ARG A 546 30.05 3.80 6.04
C ARG A 546 29.00 4.49 5.20
N ASP A 547 28.69 3.92 4.04
CA ASP A 547 27.52 4.33 3.28
C ASP A 547 26.26 3.75 3.91
N ILE A 548 25.30 4.62 4.22
CA ILE A 548 24.04 4.26 4.87
C ILE A 548 22.91 4.76 4.01
N ILE A 549 21.96 3.88 3.69
CA ILE A 549 20.71 4.22 3.05
C ILE A 549 19.60 4.09 4.09
N VAL A 550 18.87 5.17 4.33
CA VAL A 550 17.65 5.13 5.15
C VAL A 550 16.46 5.47 4.28
N ARG A 551 15.51 4.54 4.14
CA ARG A 551 14.19 4.83 3.58
C ARG A 551 13.26 5.23 4.71
N ASP A 552 12.71 6.43 4.64
CA ASP A 552 11.59 6.82 5.49
C ASP A 552 10.27 6.76 4.69
N ARG A 553 9.18 7.23 5.30
CA ARG A 553 7.85 7.24 4.66
C ARG A 553 7.78 8.12 3.40
N ILE A 554 8.68 9.09 3.23
CA ILE A 554 8.65 10.11 2.17
C ILE A 554 9.66 9.77 1.07
N ARG A 555 10.89 9.40 1.44
CA ARG A 555 12.00 9.24 0.49
C ARG A 555 13.16 8.42 1.07
N PHE A 556 14.20 8.26 0.25
CA PHE A 556 15.49 7.76 0.66
C PHE A 556 16.45 8.89 1.03
N HIS A 557 17.24 8.61 2.06
CA HIS A 557 18.37 9.41 2.51
C HIS A 557 19.62 8.58 2.30
N HIS A 558 20.49 9.03 1.41
CA HIS A 558 21.79 8.40 1.15
C HIS A 558 22.85 9.18 1.91
N PHE A 559 23.35 8.60 3.01
CA PHE A 559 24.39 9.18 3.84
C PHE A 559 25.75 8.66 3.40
N SER A 560 26.63 9.58 3.01
CA SER A 560 28.02 9.29 2.65
C SER A 560 28.89 10.47 3.01
N GLU A 561 30.06 10.22 3.60
CA GLU A 561 31.07 11.23 3.96
C GLU A 561 30.52 12.45 4.73
N GLY A 562 29.54 12.25 5.63
CA GLY A 562 28.95 13.35 6.41
C GLY A 562 27.86 14.15 5.70
N LYS A 563 27.51 13.80 4.45
CA LYS A 563 26.46 14.44 3.66
C LYS A 563 25.28 13.50 3.50
N CYS A 564 24.12 14.08 3.19
CA CYS A 564 22.92 13.34 2.81
C CYS A 564 22.45 13.80 1.43
N SER A 565 21.94 12.87 0.61
CA SER A 565 21.35 13.17 -0.71
C SER A 565 20.20 14.18 -0.68
N CYS A 566 19.59 14.44 0.48
CA CYS A 566 18.50 15.40 0.61
C CYS A 566 18.92 16.87 0.71
N GLY A 567 20.22 17.17 0.82
CA GLY A 567 20.71 18.54 0.99
C GLY A 567 20.20 19.22 2.25
N ASP A 568 19.89 18.46 3.30
CA ASP A 568 19.29 18.94 4.57
C ASP A 568 17.88 19.53 4.45
N HIS A 569 17.22 19.38 3.29
CA HIS A 569 15.79 19.65 3.13
C HIS A 569 14.94 18.48 3.65
N TRP A 570 15.15 18.14 4.93
CA TRP A 570 14.56 17.02 5.68
C TRP A 570 13.04 16.96 5.57
#